data_AF-A0A2D9LFK9-F1
#
_entry.id   AF-A0A2D9LFK9-F1
#
_cell.length_a   1.000
_cell.length_b   1.000
_cell.length_c   1.000
_cell.angle_alpha   90.00
_cell.angle_beta   90.00
_cell.angle_gamma   90.00
#
_symmetry.space_group_name_H-M   'P 1'
#
loop_
_entity.id
_entity.type
_entity.pdbx_description
1 polymer ?
#
loop_
_entity_poly.entity_id
_entity_poly.type
_entity_poly.pdbx_seq_one_letter_code
_entity_poly.pdbx_strand_id
1 'polypeptide(L)' 'VHSVIDTPLQQHSKKPDVVRDRIVELCGDLPRIELFARQKAEGWNAWGNQV' A
#
# COMPACT_ATOMS: atom_id res chain seq x y z
N VAL A 1 -17.18 -6.54 10.28
CA VAL A 1 -16.23 -5.39 10.18
C VAL A 1 -16.12 -5.01 8.72
N HIS A 2 -16.45 -3.78 8.36
CA HIS A 2 -16.24 -3.24 7.01
C HIS A 2 -14.96 -2.40 7.01
N SER A 3 -14.11 -2.56 5.98
CA SER A 3 -12.93 -1.71 5.77
C SER A 3 -13.11 -0.95 4.46
N VAL A 4 -13.64 0.27 4.56
CA VAL A 4 -13.90 1.16 3.43
C VAL A 4 -12.84 2.27 3.43
N ILE A 5 -12.24 2.52 2.27
CA ILE A 5 -11.31 3.62 2.02
C ILE A 5 -11.99 4.53 0.99
N ASP A 6 -12.41 5.71 1.43
CA ASP A 6 -13.07 6.73 0.60
C ASP A 6 -12.11 7.90 0.41
N THR A 7 -11.45 7.92 -0.75
CA THR A 7 -10.44 8.94 -1.10
C THR A 7 -10.59 9.32 -2.57
N PRO A 8 -10.24 10.56 -2.97
CA PRO A 8 -10.27 10.96 -4.36
C PRO A 8 -9.46 10.03 -5.28
N LEU A 9 -9.94 9.85 -6.51
CA LEU A 9 -9.21 9.09 -7.52
C LEU A 9 -7.89 9.77 -7.84
N GLN A 10 -6.82 8.98 -7.90
CA GLN A 10 -5.48 9.45 -8.27
C GLN A 10 -5.13 8.93 -9.68
N GLN A 11 -3.83 8.81 -9.99
CA GLN A 11 -3.35 8.28 -11.26
C GLN A 11 -3.89 6.88 -11.55
N HIS A 12 -3.96 6.52 -12.83
CA HIS A 12 -4.48 5.22 -13.26
C HIS A 12 -3.82 4.06 -12.50
N SER A 13 -4.64 3.18 -11.93
CA SER A 13 -4.25 2.02 -11.12
C SER A 13 -3.50 2.37 -9.81
N LYS A 14 -3.34 3.65 -9.44
CA LYS A 14 -2.70 4.03 -8.17
C LYS A 14 -3.67 3.72 -7.02
N LYS A 15 -3.22 2.88 -6.08
CA LYS A 15 -3.94 2.62 -4.84
C LYS A 15 -3.71 3.79 -3.87
N PRO A 16 -4.72 4.18 -3.05
CA PRO A 16 -4.55 5.22 -2.05
C PRO A 16 -3.43 4.89 -1.07
N ASP A 17 -2.59 5.87 -0.72
CA ASP A 17 -1.41 5.64 0.09
C ASP A 17 -1.77 5.16 1.52
N VAL A 18 -2.93 5.58 2.04
CA VAL A 18 -3.50 5.17 3.35
C VAL A 18 -3.72 3.65 3.49
N VAL A 19 -3.76 2.91 2.38
CA VAL A 19 -3.86 1.44 2.41
C VAL A 19 -2.67 0.85 3.17
N ARG A 20 -1.46 1.38 2.95
CA ARG A 20 -0.25 0.88 3.62
C ARG A 20 -0.33 1.09 5.12
N ASP A 21 -0.70 2.29 5.55
CA ASP A 21 -0.80 2.65 6.96
C ASP A 21 -1.84 1.78 7.70
N ARG A 22 -3.00 1.55 7.08
CA ARG A 22 -4.04 0.68 7.65
C ARG A 22 -3.61 -0.77 7.76
N ILE A 23 -2.76 -1.26 6.84
CA ILE A 23 -2.20 -2.62 6.96
C ILE A 23 -1.28 -2.69 8.19
N VAL A 24 -0.47 -1.66 8.44
CA VAL A 24 0.41 -1.60 9.62
C VAL A 24 -0.40 -1.48 10.91
N GLU A 25 -1.45 -0.66 10.93
CA GLU A 25 -2.36 -0.53 12.08
C GLU A 25 -3.02 -1.87 12.43
N LEU A 26 -3.44 -2.63 11.40
CA LEU A 26 -4.15 -3.89 11.58
C LEU A 26 -3.21 -5.06 11.96
N CYS A 27 -2.07 -5.15 11.29
CA CYS A 27 -1.16 -6.31 11.41
C CYS A 27 0.02 -6.05 12.35
N GLY A 28 0.26 -4.80 12.74
CA GLY A 28 1.43 -4.37 13.51
C GLY A 28 2.68 -4.16 12.64
N ASP A 29 3.78 -3.83 13.32
CA ASP A 29 5.07 -3.57 12.69
C ASP A 29 5.80 -4.87 12.29
N LEU A 30 5.27 -5.57 11.28
CA LEU A 30 5.81 -6.83 10.75
C LEU A 30 6.48 -6.66 9.39
N PRO A 31 7.40 -7.56 8.98
CA PRO A 31 7.93 -7.57 7.62
C PRO A 31 6.82 -7.65 6.57
N ARG A 32 6.88 -6.79 5.55
CA ARG A 32 5.82 -6.60 4.56
C ARG A 32 6.38 -6.31 3.17
N ILE A 33 5.71 -6.86 2.15
CA ILE A 33 6.08 -6.69 0.74
C ILE A 33 4.88 -6.24 -0.08
N GLU A 34 5.09 -5.29 -0.98
CA GLU A 34 4.13 -4.87 -2.00
C GLU A 34 4.52 -5.49 -3.35
N LEU A 35 3.65 -6.34 -3.88
CA LEU A 35 3.82 -6.99 -5.18
C LEU A 35 3.19 -6.15 -6.30
N PHE A 36 3.83 -6.17 -7.46
CA PHE A 36 3.49 -5.35 -8.62
C PHE A 36 3.52 -3.84 -8.31
N ALA A 37 4.38 -3.46 -7.36
CA ALA A 37 4.59 -2.07 -7.02
C ALA A 37 5.11 -1.31 -8.24
N ARG A 38 4.82 -0.01 -8.27
CA ARG A 38 5.35 0.96 -9.24
C ARG A 38 6.13 2.09 -8.58
N GLN A 39 6.27 2.02 -7.26
CA GLN A 39 6.99 2.97 -6.41
C GLN A 39 7.45 2.25 -5.15
N LYS A 40 8.50 2.75 -4.51
CA LYS A 40 8.95 2.28 -3.19
C LYS A 40 8.18 3.04 -2.10
N ALA A 41 7.92 2.35 -0.98
CA ALA A 41 7.36 2.95 0.22
C ALA A 41 8.25 2.58 1.41
N GLU A 42 8.47 3.53 2.31
CA GLU A 42 9.30 3.33 3.50
C GLU A 42 8.71 2.20 4.38
N GLY A 43 9.57 1.31 4.86
CA GLY A 43 9.13 0.15 5.65
C GLY A 43 8.48 -0.97 4.83
N TRP A 44 8.39 -0.85 3.50
CA TRP A 44 7.89 -1.90 2.60
C TRP A 44 9.00 -2.41 1.70
N ASN A 45 9.14 -3.73 1.59
CA ASN A 45 9.80 -4.31 0.43
C ASN A 45 8.90 -4.11 -0.79
N ALA A 46 9.49 -3.76 -1.93
CA ALA A 46 8.74 -3.50 -3.16
C ALA A 46 9.26 -4.44 -4.24
N TRP A 47 8.34 -5.15 -4.88
CA TRP A 47 8.64 -6.02 -6.01
C TRP A 47 7.72 -5.68 -7.17
N GLY A 48 8.29 -5.38 -8.33
CA GLY A 48 7.55 -5.05 -9.54
C GLY A 48 8.50 -4.64 -10.65
N ASN A 49 8.08 -4.77 -11.91
CA ASN A 49 8.93 -4.47 -13.07
C ASN A 49 9.20 -2.97 -13.27
N GLN A 50 8.58 -2.10 -12.47
CA GLN A 50 8.64 -0.65 -12.58
C GLN A 50 9.11 0.01 -11.27
N VAL A 51 9.80 -0.74 -10.39
CA VAL A 51 10.25 -0.32 -9.04
C VAL A 51 11.76 -0.19 -8.94
#